data_AF-A0AAU4VJ64-F1
#
_entry.id   AF-A0AAU4VJ64-F1
#
_cell.length_a   1.000
_cell.length_b   1.000
_cell.length_c   1.000
_cell.angle_alpha   90.00
_cell.angle_beta   90.00
_cell.angle_gamma   90.00
#
_symmetry.space_group_name_H-M   'P 1'
#
loop_
_entity.id
_entity.type
_entity.pdbx_description
1 polymer ?
#
loop_
_entity_poly.entity_id
_entity_poly.type
_entity_poly.pdbx_seq_one_letter_code
_entity_poly.pdbx_strand_id
1 'polypeptide(L)' 'MPDQALEIGRAAAEIAVETRSVRMARELATLERAMRPWHDAPVGRDLAEILAPVTEGN' A
#
# COMPACT_ATOMS: atom_id res chain seq x y z
N MET A 1 10.78 -11.81 -7.21
CA MET A 1 11.28 -11.64 -5.83
C MET A 1 10.33 -10.71 -5.09
N PRO A 2 10.10 -10.86 -3.77
CA PRO A 2 9.17 -10.02 -3.00
C PRO A 2 9.39 -8.52 -3.22
N ASP A 3 10.64 -8.12 -3.45
CA ASP A 3 11.07 -6.75 -3.72
C ASP A 3 10.31 -6.09 -4.89
N GLN A 4 10.06 -6.83 -5.97
CA GLN A 4 9.37 -6.30 -7.15
C GLN A 4 7.88 -6.03 -6.88
N ALA A 5 7.26 -6.80 -5.99
CA ALA A 5 5.88 -6.56 -5.59
C ALA A 5 5.79 -5.28 -4.72
N LEU A 6 6.79 -5.04 -3.87
CA LEU A 6 6.88 -3.81 -3.06
C LEU A 6 7.15 -2.58 -3.94
N GLU A 7 7.99 -2.69 -4.97
CA GLU A 7 8.22 -1.61 -5.94
C GLU A 7 6.92 -1.23 -6.68
N ILE A 8 6.15 -2.22 -7.13
CA ILE A 8 4.84 -1.97 -7.74
C ILE A 8 3.87 -1.32 -6.75
N GLY A 9 3.85 -1.79 -5.49
CA GLY A 9 3.05 -1.19 -4.43
C GLY A 9 3.39 0.28 -4.17
N ARG A 10 4.69 0.62 -4.18
CA ARG A 10 5.18 2.00 -4.01
C ARG A 10 4.71 2.90 -5.14
N ALA A 11 4.89 2.48 -6.39
CA ALA A 11 4.43 3.25 -7.54
C ALA A 11 2.90 3.47 -7.51
N ALA A 12 2.14 2.45 -7.12
CA ALA A 12 0.69 2.57 -7.00
C ALA A 12 0.27 3.55 -5.89
N ALA A 13 0.95 3.54 -4.75
CA ALA A 13 0.70 4.47 -3.65
C ALA A 13 1.02 5.93 -4.05
N GLU A 14 2.14 6.16 -4.72
CA GLU A 14 2.52 7.48 -5.23
C GLU A 14 1.47 8.04 -6.20
N ILE A 15 1.03 7.23 -7.18
CA ILE A 15 -0.01 7.66 -8.13
C ILE A 15 -1.33 7.93 -7.39
N ALA A 16 -1.69 7.12 -6.40
CA ALA A 16 -2.93 7.32 -5.62
C ALA A 16 -2.92 8.67 -4.88
N VAL A 17 -1.78 9.04 -4.28
CA VAL A 17 -1.58 10.33 -3.60
C VAL A 17 -1.60 11.49 -4.61
N GLU A 18 -0.83 11.38 -5.69
CA GLU A 18 -0.72 12.44 -6.70
C GLU A 18 -2.06 12.74 -7.37
N THR A 19 -2.81 11.70 -7.71
CA THR A 19 -4.10 11.84 -8.42
C THR A 19 -5.30 12.01 -7.50
N ARG A 20 -5.12 11.80 -6.19
CA ARG A 20 -6.21 11.73 -5.20
C ARG A 20 -7.33 10.77 -5.60
N SER A 21 -6.96 9.66 -6.25
CA SER A 21 -7.93 8.69 -6.77
C SER A 21 -8.57 7.88 -5.64
N VAL A 22 -9.82 8.21 -5.32
CA VAL A 22 -10.62 7.51 -4.28
C VAL A 22 -10.76 6.01 -4.58
N ARG A 23 -10.91 5.63 -5.86
CA ARG A 23 -10.99 4.23 -6.24
C ARG A 23 -9.70 3.49 -5.89
N MET A 24 -8.56 4.08 -6.24
CA MET A 24 -7.27 3.43 -6.06
C MET A 24 -6.90 3.34 -4.57
N ALA A 25 -7.22 4.38 -3.80
CA ALA A 25 -7.10 4.34 -2.34
C ALA A 25 -7.89 3.19 -1.71
N ARG A 26 -9.11 2.91 -2.21
CA ARG A 26 -9.93 1.76 -1.73
C ARG A 26 -9.32 0.40 -2.08
N GLU A 27 -8.80 0.25 -3.28
CA GLU A 27 -8.14 -1.00 -3.71
C GLU A 27 -6.89 -1.26 -2.86
N LEU A 28 -6.07 -0.22 -2.61
CA LEU A 28 -4.89 -0.30 -1.76
C LEU A 28 -5.22 -0.57 -0.29
N ALA A 29 -6.25 0.05 0.27
CA ALA A 29 -6.72 -0.26 1.63
C ALA A 29 -7.27 -1.70 1.74
N THR A 30 -7.82 -2.25 0.66
CA THR A 30 -8.24 -3.67 0.63
C THR A 30 -7.03 -4.60 0.64
N LEU A 31 -5.98 -4.26 -0.11
CA LEU A 31 -4.70 -4.99 -0.09
C LEU A 31 -4.06 -4.98 1.30
N GLU A 32 -3.96 -3.81 1.94
CA GLU A 32 -3.44 -3.66 3.31
C GLU A 32 -4.18 -4.59 4.30
N ARG A 33 -5.53 -4.61 4.22
CA ARG A 33 -6.35 -5.47 5.09
C ARG A 33 -6.15 -6.95 4.84
N ALA A 34 -5.94 -7.35 3.58
CA ALA A 34 -5.65 -8.73 3.20
C ALA A 34 -4.27 -9.17 3.73
N MET A 35 -3.34 -8.23 3.88
CA MET A 35 -1.98 -8.46 4.37
C MET A 35 -1.87 -8.46 5.90
N ARG A 36 -2.94 -8.14 6.64
CA ARG A 36 -2.95 -8.19 8.13
C ARG A 36 -2.36 -9.46 8.77
N PRO A 37 -2.58 -10.69 8.24
CA PRO A 37 -1.95 -11.89 8.79
C PRO A 37 -0.41 -11.85 8.79
N TRP A 38 0.19 -10.98 7.96
CA TRP A 38 1.62 -10.82 7.77
C TRP A 38 2.14 -9.50 8.35
N HIS A 39 1.35 -8.75 9.12
CA HIS A 39 1.76 -7.41 9.59
C HIS A 39 3.07 -7.41 10.39
N ASP A 40 3.37 -8.50 11.09
CA ASP A 40 4.64 -8.67 11.82
C ASP A 40 5.80 -9.15 10.94
N ALA A 41 5.53 -9.69 9.75
CA ALA A 41 6.55 -10.09 8.80
C ALA A 41 7.17 -8.86 8.11
N PRO A 42 8.47 -8.89 7.75
CA PRO A 42 9.13 -7.75 7.10
C PRO A 42 8.34 -7.19 5.91
N VAL A 43 7.88 -8.06 5.01
CA VAL A 43 7.08 -7.69 3.83
C VAL A 43 5.75 -7.00 4.18
N GLY A 44 5.13 -7.36 5.32
CA GLY A 44 3.88 -6.74 5.76
C GLY A 44 4.10 -5.36 6.36
N ARG A 45 5.21 -5.16 7.08
CA ARG A 45 5.63 -3.84 7.57
C ARG A 45 6.02 -2.91 6.44
N ASP A 46 6.85 -3.39 5.50
CA ASP A 46 7.29 -2.61 4.34
C ASP A 46 6.09 -2.15 3.52
N LEU A 47 5.10 -3.03 3.31
CA LEU A 47 3.87 -2.68 2.62
C LEU A 47 3.03 -1.67 3.42
N ALA A 48 2.89 -1.83 4.73
CA ALA A 48 2.16 -0.87 5.55
C ALA A 48 2.78 0.53 5.49
N GLU A 49 4.11 0.62 5.54
CA GLU A 49 4.84 1.89 5.37
C GLU A 49 4.63 2.52 3.99
N ILE A 50 4.62 1.69 2.94
CA ILE A 50 4.33 2.14 1.57
C ILE A 50 2.92 2.72 1.44
N LEU A 51 1.93 2.13 2.13
CA LEU A 51 0.52 2.51 2.01
C LEU A 51 0.08 3.62 2.98
N ALA A 52 0.86 3.91 4.03
CA ALA A 52 0.54 4.94 5.02
C ALA A 52 0.16 6.32 4.43
N PRO A 53 0.85 6.85 3.40
CA PRO A 53 0.48 8.16 2.81
C PRO A 53 -0.91 8.17 2.15
N VAL A 54 -1.39 7.01 1.69
CA VAL A 54 -2.70 6.86 1.06
C VAL A 54 -3.82 6.85 2.11
N THR A 55 -3.55 6.32 3.31
CA THR A 55 -4.50 6.23 4.42
C THR A 55 -4.53 7.50 5.28
N GLU A 56 -3.42 8.23 5.39
CA GLU A 56 -3.34 9.51 6.13
C GLU A 56 -3.95 10.69 5.35
N GLY A 57 -4.00 10.61 4.02
CA GLY A 57 -4.47 11.70 3.13
C GLY A 57 -5.96 11.70 2.78
N ASN A 58 -6.78 10.84 3.43
CA ASN A 58 -8.20 10.64 3.12
C ASN A 58 -9.11 11.16 4.23
#